data_AF-A0A6B3B283-F1
#
_entry.id   AF-A0A6B3B283-F1
#
_cell.length_a   1.000
_cell.length_b   1.000
_cell.length_c   1.000
_cell.angle_alpha   90.00
_cell.angle_beta   90.00
_cell.angle_gamma   90.00
#
_symmetry.space_group_name_H-M   'P 1'
#
loop_
_entity.id
_entity.type
_entity.pdbx_description
1 polymer ?
#
loop_
_entity_poly.entity_id
_entity_poly.type
_entity_poly.pdbx_seq_one_letter_code
_entity_poly.pdbx_strand_id
1 'polypeptide(L)'
;DLLDQSVASAERRLFELRTAAADDARILGALGDGGLLPPSPDVLATVEYLGEQGIPALPGWRYLAQAVDPADHAAVLAARPELVDGVVITDPDAHARAREVLGAAALLPRSAVAVGTAAALLAPVPDP
;
A
#
# COMPACT_ATOMS: atom_id res chain seq x y z
N ASP A 1 -31.63 23.59 35.19
CA ASP A 1 -31.10 22.35 35.79
C ASP A 1 -31.31 21.07 35.00
N LEU A 2 -32.54 20.57 34.75
CA LEU A 2 -32.70 19.36 33.91
C LEU A 2 -32.44 19.61 32.42
N LEU A 3 -32.80 20.80 31.92
CA LEU A 3 -32.52 21.23 30.55
C LEU A 3 -31.02 21.45 30.33
N ASP A 4 -30.30 22.04 31.29
CA ASP A 4 -28.85 22.26 31.16
C ASP A 4 -28.06 20.95 31.18
N GLN A 5 -28.50 19.97 31.97
CA GLN A 5 -27.89 18.65 31.99
C GLN A 5 -28.15 17.85 30.70
N SER A 6 -29.34 17.98 30.11
CA SER A 6 -29.64 17.32 28.83
C SER A 6 -28.88 17.97 27.67
N VAL A 7 -28.72 19.29 27.68
CA VAL A 7 -27.89 20.03 26.70
C VAL A 7 -26.42 19.61 26.83
N ALA A 8 -25.85 19.61 28.04
CA ALA A 8 -24.46 19.22 28.26
C ALA A 8 -24.18 17.73 27.94
N SER A 9 -25.18 16.87 28.06
CA SER A 9 -25.15 15.47 27.62
C SER A 9 -25.15 15.36 26.10
N ALA A 10 -26.05 16.08 25.43
CA ALA A 10 -26.17 16.11 23.98
C ALA A 10 -24.90 16.70 23.32
N GLU A 11 -24.32 17.74 23.89
CA GLU A 11 -23.08 18.35 23.41
C GLU A 11 -21.87 17.41 23.51
N ARG A 12 -21.73 16.68 24.62
CA ARG A 12 -20.71 15.63 24.76
C ARG A 12 -20.92 14.50 23.76
N ARG A 13 -22.16 14.05 23.61
CA ARG A 13 -22.52 13.01 22.62
C ARG A 13 -22.20 13.47 21.19
N LEU A 14 -22.47 14.73 20.87
CA LEU A 14 -22.15 15.33 19.58
C LEU A 14 -20.64 15.41 19.34
N PHE A 15 -19.85 15.72 20.38
CA PHE A 15 -18.40 15.75 20.31
C PHE A 15 -17.79 14.35 20.10
N GLU A 16 -18.28 13.34 20.84
CA GLU A 16 -17.90 11.94 20.67
C GLU A 16 -18.21 11.45 19.25
N LEU A 17 -19.43 11.71 18.75
CA LEU A 17 -19.86 11.32 17.41
C LEU A 17 -19.03 12.02 16.32
N ARG A 18 -18.68 13.30 16.49
CA ARG A 18 -17.80 14.02 15.55
C ARG A 18 -16.36 13.49 15.57
N THR A 19 -15.86 13.08 16.74
CA THR A 19 -14.52 12.49 16.87
C THR A 19 -14.46 11.12 16.21
N ALA A 20 -15.47 10.27 16.47
CA ALA A 20 -15.60 8.97 15.81
C ALA A 20 -15.74 9.13 14.29
N ALA A 21 -16.58 10.06 13.81
CA ALA A 21 -16.73 10.33 12.38
C ALA A 21 -15.45 10.86 11.72
N ALA A 22 -14.62 11.63 12.44
CA ALA A 22 -13.32 12.10 11.94
C ALA A 22 -12.28 10.97 11.88
N ASP A 23 -12.35 10.00 12.79
CA ASP A 23 -11.49 8.82 12.78
C ASP A 23 -11.91 7.85 11.66
N ASP A 24 -13.22 7.65 11.49
CA ASP A 24 -13.78 6.88 10.37
C ASP A 24 -13.44 7.53 9.03
N ALA A 25 -13.51 8.87 8.91
CA ALA A 25 -13.09 9.58 7.70
C ALA A 25 -11.57 9.49 7.43
N ARG A 26 -10.75 9.36 8.48
CA ARG A 26 -9.30 9.12 8.36
C ARG A 26 -9.04 7.69 7.89
N ILE A 27 -9.77 6.71 8.41
CA ILE A 27 -9.73 5.32 7.97
C ILE A 27 -10.18 5.22 6.51
N LEU A 28 -11.32 5.82 6.16
CA LEU A 28 -11.84 5.88 4.79
C LEU A 28 -10.92 6.65 3.83
N GLY A 29 -10.25 7.72 4.31
CA GLY A 29 -9.25 8.46 3.53
C GLY A 29 -7.94 7.69 3.32
N ALA A 30 -7.58 6.82 4.25
CA ALA A 30 -6.44 5.89 4.12
C ALA A 30 -6.74 4.68 3.22
N LEU A 31 -7.99 4.49 2.79
CA LEU A 31 -8.38 3.40 1.90
C LEU A 31 -8.23 3.73 0.40
N GLY A 32 -8.00 4.98 0.00
CA GLY A 32 -7.86 5.37 -1.42
C GLY A 32 -9.02 4.89 -2.32
N ASP A 33 -8.86 4.99 -3.65
CA ASP A 33 -9.85 4.50 -4.64
C ASP A 33 -9.82 2.96 -4.81
N GLY A 34 -9.75 2.21 -3.70
CA GLY A 34 -9.69 0.74 -3.77
C GLY A 34 -9.63 -0.05 -2.46
N GLY A 35 -9.63 0.58 -1.28
CA GLY A 35 -9.56 -0.14 0.00
C GLY A 35 -8.15 -0.45 0.51
N LEU A 36 -7.10 0.18 -0.04
CA LEU A 36 -5.71 -0.20 0.20
C LEU A 36 -4.93 0.94 0.85
N LEU A 37 -4.08 0.59 1.81
CA LEU A 37 -3.25 1.54 2.55
C LEU A 37 -2.39 2.37 1.57
N PRO A 38 -2.15 3.66 1.86
CA PRO A 38 -1.27 4.48 1.04
C PRO A 38 0.13 3.83 1.00
N PRO A 39 0.76 3.75 -0.19
CA PRO A 39 2.08 3.14 -0.32
C PRO A 39 3.09 3.83 0.62
N SER A 40 3.98 3.04 1.21
CA SER A 40 5.06 3.59 2.05
C SER A 40 5.86 4.64 1.25
N PRO A 41 6.26 5.77 1.86
CA PRO A 41 7.10 6.76 1.19
C PRO A 41 8.38 6.16 0.58
N ASP A 42 8.92 5.11 1.21
CA ASP A 42 10.12 4.40 0.75
C ASP A 42 9.84 3.63 -0.57
N VAL A 43 8.62 3.09 -0.73
CA VAL A 43 8.16 2.40 -1.95
C VAL A 43 8.02 3.40 -3.09
N LEU A 44 7.43 4.56 -2.81
CA LEU A 44 7.29 5.63 -3.80
C LEU A 44 8.66 6.12 -4.28
N ALA A 45 9.58 6.40 -3.35
CA ALA A 45 10.94 6.82 -3.69
C ALA A 45 11.68 5.76 -4.52
N THR A 46 11.48 4.48 -4.22
CA THR A 46 12.07 3.38 -4.99
C THR A 46 11.50 3.30 -6.41
N VAL A 47 10.18 3.43 -6.57
CA VAL A 47 9.52 3.43 -7.90
C VAL A 47 9.98 4.63 -8.73
N GLU A 48 10.04 5.80 -8.12
CA GLU A 48 10.51 7.03 -8.77
C GLU A 48 11.96 6.86 -9.25
N TYR A 49 12.85 6.41 -8.36
CA TYR A 49 14.25 6.16 -8.71
C TYR A 49 14.40 5.13 -9.84
N LEU A 50 13.66 4.03 -9.81
CA LEU A 50 13.68 3.06 -10.91
C LEU A 50 13.20 3.67 -12.23
N GLY A 51 12.16 4.51 -12.18
CA GLY A 51 11.67 5.26 -13.34
C GLY A 51 12.72 6.18 -13.94
N GLU A 52 13.48 6.92 -13.11
CA GLU A 52 14.60 7.76 -13.55
C GLU A 52 15.70 6.96 -14.26
N GLN A 53 15.83 5.68 -13.92
CA GLN A 53 16.84 4.77 -14.46
C GLN A 53 16.35 4.00 -15.70
N GLY A 54 15.12 4.30 -16.15
CA GLY A 54 14.46 3.68 -17.29
C GLY A 54 13.92 2.27 -17.01
N ILE A 55 13.72 1.92 -15.74
CA ILE A 55 13.27 0.60 -15.31
C ILE A 55 11.76 0.70 -14.99
N PRO A 56 10.90 -0.02 -15.73
CA PRO A 56 9.47 0.07 -15.51
C PRO A 56 9.09 -0.67 -14.22
N ALA A 57 8.63 0.10 -13.24
CA ALA A 57 8.25 -0.38 -11.93
C ALA A 57 6.97 0.30 -11.44
N LEU A 58 6.19 -0.43 -10.64
CA LEU A 58 4.94 0.04 -10.04
C LEU A 58 4.87 -0.38 -8.58
N PRO A 59 4.11 0.35 -7.73
CA PRO A 59 3.73 -0.18 -6.42
C PRO A 59 2.98 -1.51 -6.56
N GLY A 60 3.28 -2.49 -5.71
CA GLY A 60 2.75 -3.85 -5.80
C GLY A 60 1.23 -3.91 -5.75
N TRP A 61 0.60 -3.15 -4.84
CA TRP A 61 -0.85 -3.04 -4.74
C TRP A 61 -1.50 -2.46 -6.00
N ARG A 62 -0.82 -1.54 -6.70
CA ARG A 62 -1.30 -1.01 -7.99
C ARG A 62 -1.24 -2.07 -9.06
N TYR A 63 -0.20 -2.89 -9.07
CA TYR A 63 -0.11 -4.01 -9.98
C TYR A 63 -1.21 -5.04 -9.69
N LEU A 64 -1.42 -5.39 -8.41
CA LEU A 64 -2.49 -6.27 -7.96
C LEU A 64 -3.87 -5.81 -8.45
N ALA A 65 -4.21 -4.54 -8.19
CA ALA A 65 -5.50 -3.97 -8.57
C ALA A 65 -5.73 -3.92 -10.10
N GLN A 66 -4.66 -3.87 -10.90
CA GLN A 66 -4.74 -3.80 -12.37
C GLN A 66 -4.70 -5.17 -13.05
N ALA A 67 -3.99 -6.14 -12.48
CA ALA A 67 -3.64 -7.39 -13.15
C ALA A 67 -4.38 -8.63 -12.59
N VAL A 68 -5.05 -8.51 -11.43
CA VAL A 68 -5.68 -9.63 -10.72
C VAL A 68 -7.16 -9.36 -10.52
N ASP A 69 -8.00 -10.39 -10.65
CA ASP A 69 -9.43 -10.31 -10.35
C ASP A 69 -9.63 -9.97 -8.85
N PRO A 70 -10.52 -9.02 -8.50
CA PRO A 70 -10.84 -8.70 -7.11
C PRO A 70 -11.17 -9.90 -6.21
N ALA A 71 -11.77 -10.97 -6.77
CA ALA A 71 -12.05 -12.20 -6.04
C ALA A 71 -10.77 -12.92 -5.56
N ASP A 72 -9.67 -12.76 -6.28
CA ASP A 72 -8.39 -13.41 -6.01
C ASP A 72 -7.41 -12.51 -5.24
N HIS A 73 -7.74 -11.23 -5.01
CA HIS A 73 -6.87 -10.28 -4.32
C HIS A 73 -6.43 -10.78 -2.94
N ALA A 74 -7.37 -11.34 -2.17
CA ALA A 74 -7.09 -11.85 -0.84
C ALA A 74 -6.09 -13.03 -0.86
N ALA A 75 -6.18 -13.90 -1.87
CA ALA A 75 -5.27 -15.04 -2.01
C ALA A 75 -3.86 -14.59 -2.38
N VAL A 76 -3.73 -13.63 -3.32
CA VAL A 76 -2.43 -13.07 -3.71
C VAL A 76 -1.79 -12.31 -2.55
N LEU A 77 -2.58 -11.51 -1.83
CA LEU A 77 -2.14 -10.78 -0.64
C LEU A 77 -1.67 -11.73 0.47
N ALA A 78 -2.44 -12.79 0.75
CA ALA A 78 -2.06 -13.78 1.76
C ALA A 78 -0.77 -14.53 1.40
N ALA A 79 -0.53 -14.77 0.11
CA ALA A 79 0.64 -15.50 -0.35
C ALA A 79 1.92 -14.67 -0.29
N ARG A 80 1.86 -13.37 -0.64
CA ARG A 80 3.03 -12.49 -0.78
C ARG A 80 2.72 -11.06 -0.30
N PRO A 81 2.42 -10.86 0.99
CA PRO A 81 2.13 -9.53 1.52
C PRO A 81 3.28 -8.55 1.25
N GLU A 82 4.53 -9.00 1.34
CA GLU A 82 5.71 -8.17 1.13
C GLU A 82 5.80 -7.58 -0.28
N LEU A 83 5.41 -8.32 -1.32
CA LEU A 83 5.44 -7.81 -2.70
C LEU A 83 4.23 -6.94 -3.03
N VAL A 84 3.09 -7.16 -2.38
CA VAL A 84 1.93 -6.27 -2.50
C VAL A 84 2.23 -4.90 -1.89
N ASP A 85 2.89 -4.89 -0.74
CA ASP A 85 3.34 -3.66 -0.08
C ASP A 85 4.63 -3.07 -0.68
N GLY A 86 5.28 -3.81 -1.58
CA GLY A 86 6.58 -3.47 -2.17
C GLY A 86 6.52 -2.86 -3.58
N VAL A 87 7.60 -3.07 -4.32
CA VAL A 87 7.75 -2.63 -5.71
C VAL A 87 7.75 -3.84 -6.64
N VAL A 88 6.96 -3.74 -7.70
CA VAL A 88 6.88 -4.73 -8.77
C VAL A 88 7.50 -4.16 -10.04
N ILE A 89 8.52 -4.85 -10.52
CA ILE A 89 9.13 -4.60 -11.82
C ILE A 89 8.29 -5.33 -12.86
N THR A 90 7.76 -4.57 -13.81
CA THR A 90 6.81 -5.08 -14.82
C THR A 90 7.51 -5.72 -16.00
N ASP A 91 8.75 -5.33 -16.28
CA ASP A 91 9.63 -5.96 -17.28
C ASP A 91 10.58 -6.97 -16.62
N PRO A 92 10.40 -8.30 -16.85
CA PRO A 92 11.26 -9.32 -16.26
C PRO A 92 12.74 -9.17 -16.60
N ASP A 93 13.06 -8.68 -17.80
CA ASP A 93 14.44 -8.52 -18.27
C ASP A 93 15.16 -7.37 -17.55
N ALA A 94 14.40 -6.43 -16.98
CA ALA A 94 14.91 -5.30 -16.24
C ALA A 94 15.25 -5.63 -14.77
N HIS A 95 14.89 -6.83 -14.27
CA HIS A 95 15.06 -7.17 -12.85
C HIS A 95 16.52 -7.18 -12.39
N ALA A 96 17.42 -7.76 -13.18
CA ALA A 96 18.85 -7.80 -12.86
C ALA A 96 19.45 -6.38 -12.79
N ARG A 97 19.12 -5.55 -13.78
CA ARG A 97 19.54 -4.14 -13.83
C ARG A 97 18.98 -3.35 -12.65
N ALA A 98 17.72 -3.58 -12.26
CA ALA A 98 17.12 -2.93 -11.10
C ALA A 98 17.88 -3.23 -9.81
N ARG A 99 18.29 -4.50 -9.63
CA ARG A 99 19.10 -4.90 -8.48
C ARG A 99 20.44 -4.18 -8.43
N GLU A 100 21.12 -4.05 -9.56
CA GLU A 100 22.41 -3.34 -9.64
C GLU A 100 22.26 -1.86 -9.29
N VAL A 101 21.27 -1.21 -9.90
CA VAL A 101 21.04 0.23 -9.75
C VAL A 101 20.59 0.57 -8.33
N LEU A 102 19.68 -0.20 -7.74
CA LEU A 102 19.28 -0.03 -6.33
C LEU A 102 20.43 -0.29 -5.35
N GLY A 103 21.31 -1.24 -5.66
CA GLY A 103 22.50 -1.52 -4.85
C GLY A 103 23.50 -0.34 -4.85
N ALA A 104 23.58 0.39 -5.96
CA ALA A 104 24.45 1.57 -6.10
C ALA A 104 23.82 2.86 -5.54
N ALA A 105 22.50 2.93 -5.43
CA ALA A 105 21.74 4.14 -5.13
C ALA A 105 21.84 4.67 -3.70
N ALA A 106 22.23 3.82 -2.74
CA ALA A 106 22.28 4.15 -1.31
C ALA A 106 21.03 4.91 -0.80
N LEU A 107 19.82 4.43 -1.16
CA LEU A 107 18.54 5.12 -0.90
C LEU A 107 18.19 5.30 0.60
N LEU A 108 18.95 4.69 1.52
CA LEU A 108 18.75 4.75 2.98
C LEU A 108 17.28 4.70 3.42
N PRO A 109 16.50 3.68 2.99
CA PRO A 109 15.08 3.60 3.32
C PRO A 109 14.88 3.41 4.83
N ARG A 110 13.76 3.92 5.36
CA ARG A 110 13.44 3.84 6.80
C ARG A 110 12.88 2.47 7.19
N SER A 111 12.39 1.72 6.20
CA SER A 111 11.84 0.37 6.31
C SER A 111 12.32 -0.52 5.16
N ALA A 112 12.29 -1.84 5.34
CA ALA A 112 12.61 -2.76 4.25
C ALA A 112 11.59 -2.62 3.11
N VAL A 113 12.08 -2.48 1.87
CA VAL A 113 11.26 -2.42 0.67
C VAL A 113 11.52 -3.69 -0.14
N ALA A 114 10.50 -4.55 -0.25
CA ALA A 114 10.59 -5.71 -1.13
C ALA A 114 10.51 -5.27 -2.59
N VAL A 115 11.37 -5.82 -3.44
CA VAL A 115 11.37 -5.56 -4.89
C VAL A 115 11.36 -6.89 -5.61
N GLY A 116 10.31 -7.13 -6.40
CA GLY A 116 10.11 -8.38 -7.11
C GLY A 116 9.61 -8.15 -8.54
N THR A 117 9.45 -9.24 -9.29
CA THR A 117 8.87 -9.18 -10.63
C THR A 117 7.36 -9.40 -10.57
N ALA A 118 6.66 -8.98 -11.63
CA ALA A 118 5.26 -9.33 -11.84
C ALA A 118 5.01 -10.84 -11.73
N ALA A 119 5.87 -11.65 -12.35
CA ALA A 119 5.79 -13.10 -12.27
C ALA A 119 5.95 -13.61 -10.83
N ALA A 120 6.84 -13.03 -10.04
CA ALA A 120 7.01 -13.37 -8.63
C ALA A 120 5.79 -13.01 -7.78
N LEU A 121 5.02 -11.98 -8.15
CA LEU A 121 3.75 -11.61 -7.50
C LEU A 121 2.56 -12.46 -7.96
N LEU A 122 2.63 -13.09 -9.13
CA LEU A 122 1.54 -13.91 -9.68
C LEU A 122 1.80 -15.43 -9.66
N ALA A 123 3.02 -15.86 -9.31
CA ALA A 123 3.35 -17.27 -9.12
C ALA A 123 2.30 -18.00 -8.24
N PRO A 124 2.00 -19.27 -8.53
CA PRO A 124 1.06 -20.05 -7.71
C PRO A 124 1.50 -20.09 -6.25
N VAL A 125 0.54 -20.03 -5.33
CA VAL A 125 0.83 -20.25 -3.91
C VAL A 125 1.30 -21.70 -3.75
N PRO A 126 2.50 -21.96 -3.21
CA PRO A 126 2.93 -23.32 -2.97
C PRO A 126 2.00 -24.01 -1.96
N ASP A 127 1.62 -25.26 -2.24
CA ASP A 127 0.86 -26.09 -1.30
C ASP A 127 1.70 -26.31 -0.02
N PRO A 128 1.06 -26.35 1.17
CA PRO A 128 1.72 -26.47 2.47
C PRO A 128 2.41 -27.82 2.71
#